data_AF-A0AAN8V1R6-F1
#
_entry.id   AF-A0AAN8V1R6-F1
#
_cell.length_a   1.000
_cell.length_b   1.000
_cell.length_c   1.000
_cell.angle_alpha   90.00
_cell.angle_beta   90.00
_cell.angle_gamma   90.00
#
_symmetry.space_group_name_H-M   'P 1'
#
loop_
_entity.id
_entity.type
_entity.pdbx_description
1 polymer ?
#
loop_
_entity_poly.entity_id
_entity_poly.type
_entity_poly.pdbx_seq_one_letter_code
_entity_poly.pdbx_strand_id
1 'polypeptide(L)'
;MGEGEGEAPPSDSLPAEESSPLSLPPPQEEKPWHATITEDLPRTVMESTDSALRSARTLQHSSSTHLRNLRDLIPEIKSQYKIYEDAFFTKVEDELIKAKEHPALAAGVAFTAGLLLMRGPRRFLYRQTLGRFQSEEAKFVGAEKNVKELNLSVDLMKKESKKLLERAALAEKDMIRGNSELKEIPGRDALKLRAEAIDISNDVASMSSLLRQQRIALNKRIVKISDLGVPV
;
A
#
# COMPACT_ATOMS: atom_id res chain seq x y z
N MET A 1 33.95 31.58 62.73
CA MET A 1 32.71 30.86 63.11
C MET A 1 31.87 30.69 61.85
N GLY A 2 31.45 29.46 61.55
CA GLY A 2 30.40 29.18 60.56
C GLY A 2 30.88 28.40 59.34
N GLU A 3 30.90 27.08 59.47
CA GLU A 3 30.80 26.12 58.36
C GLU A 3 29.35 26.03 57.86
N GLY A 4 29.17 25.51 56.63
CA GLY A 4 28.03 24.64 56.31
C GLY A 4 27.11 25.03 55.13
N GLU A 5 27.24 24.28 54.02
CA GLU A 5 26.25 23.92 52.97
C GLU A 5 25.59 25.05 52.15
N GLY A 6 25.40 24.99 50.83
CA GLY A 6 25.66 24.02 49.76
C GLY A 6 25.27 24.68 48.40
N GLU A 7 25.17 23.86 47.36
CA GLU A 7 24.53 24.12 46.04
C GLU A 7 25.45 24.41 44.82
N ALA A 8 25.34 23.51 43.83
CA ALA A 8 25.84 23.58 42.44
C ALA A 8 25.16 24.72 41.64
N PRO A 9 25.52 25.08 40.37
CA PRO A 9 26.25 24.33 39.32
C PRO A 9 27.30 25.17 38.55
N PRO A 10 28.00 24.61 37.53
CA PRO A 10 28.57 25.42 36.47
C PRO A 10 27.87 25.16 35.12
N SER A 11 27.09 26.15 34.69
CA SER A 11 26.52 26.27 33.34
C SER A 11 27.42 27.15 32.47
N ASP A 12 27.54 26.74 31.21
CA ASP A 12 27.73 27.56 30.02
C ASP A 12 28.92 28.53 29.97
N SER A 13 29.98 28.07 29.30
CA SER A 13 30.92 28.94 28.59
C SER A 13 30.93 28.60 27.10
N LEU A 14 30.15 29.35 26.33
CA LEU A 14 30.53 29.73 24.96
C LEU A 14 31.73 30.70 25.07
N PRO A 15 32.61 30.73 24.06
CA PRO A 15 32.70 32.01 23.35
C PRO A 15 32.75 31.84 21.83
N ALA A 16 32.10 32.81 21.19
CA ALA A 16 32.18 33.08 19.78
C ALA A 16 33.53 33.72 19.41
N GLU A 17 33.93 33.46 18.16
CA GLU A 17 34.59 34.39 17.23
C GLU A 17 35.93 35.01 17.67
N GLU A 18 37.02 34.45 17.16
CA GLU A 18 38.15 35.27 16.72
C GLU A 18 38.60 34.84 15.31
N SER A 19 38.69 35.86 14.48
CA SER A 19 38.90 35.90 13.04
C SER A 19 40.28 35.40 12.56
N SER A 20 40.21 34.48 11.58
CA SER A 20 41.05 34.35 10.36
C SER A 20 42.59 34.37 10.45
N PRO A 21 43.27 33.50 9.67
CA PRO A 21 43.46 33.87 8.26
C PRO A 21 42.91 32.81 7.31
N LEU A 22 42.33 33.34 6.23
CA LEU A 22 41.93 32.65 5.02
C LEU A 22 43.12 31.85 4.45
N SER A 23 43.24 30.56 4.81
CA SER A 23 44.00 29.61 4.01
C SER A 23 43.05 29.01 2.98
N LEU A 24 43.16 29.51 1.74
CA LEU A 24 42.60 28.87 0.55
C LEU A 24 42.82 27.34 0.66
N PRO A 25 41.78 26.51 0.45
CA PRO A 25 42.01 25.08 0.34
C PRO A 25 43.06 24.86 -0.78
N PRO A 26 44.07 24.00 -0.55
CA PRO A 26 45.02 23.66 -1.60
C PRO A 26 44.22 23.20 -2.82
N PRO A 27 44.67 23.53 -4.05
CA PRO A 27 43.93 23.17 -5.26
C PRO A 27 43.55 21.71 -5.14
N GLN A 28 42.24 21.41 -5.12
CA GLN A 28 41.80 20.05 -5.38
C GLN A 28 42.29 19.78 -6.79
N GLU A 29 43.46 19.16 -6.86
CA GLU A 29 43.95 18.51 -8.05
C GLU A 29 42.86 17.48 -8.35
N GLU A 30 41.98 17.86 -9.28
CA GLU A 30 40.87 17.05 -9.73
C GLU A 30 41.47 15.75 -10.22
N LYS A 31 41.53 14.76 -9.31
CA LYS A 31 41.82 13.40 -9.69
C LYS A 31 40.74 13.06 -10.69
N PRO A 32 41.12 12.74 -11.95
CA PRO A 32 40.16 12.50 -12.99
C PRO A 32 39.18 11.46 -12.46
N TRP A 33 37.88 11.67 -12.63
CA TRP A 33 36.81 10.83 -12.08
C TRP A 33 37.06 9.32 -12.23
N HIS A 34 37.84 8.94 -13.24
CA HIS A 34 38.39 7.61 -13.46
C HIS A 34 39.22 7.03 -12.30
N ALA A 35 40.06 7.81 -11.61
CA ALA A 35 40.92 7.33 -10.52
C ALA A 35 40.10 6.97 -9.26
N THR A 36 39.11 7.80 -8.90
CA THR A 36 38.18 7.52 -7.80
C THR A 36 37.32 6.28 -8.09
N ILE A 37 36.91 6.08 -9.35
CA ILE A 37 36.17 4.87 -9.74
C ILE A 37 37.06 3.62 -9.76
N THR A 38 38.33 3.75 -10.15
CA THR A 38 39.20 2.60 -10.39
C THR A 38 39.84 2.07 -9.10
N GLU A 39 40.19 2.93 -8.13
CA GLU A 39 40.91 2.50 -6.93
C GLU A 39 40.04 2.46 -5.67
N ASP A 40 39.20 3.48 -5.45
CA ASP A 40 38.44 3.58 -4.21
C ASP A 40 37.20 2.68 -4.25
N LEU A 41 36.48 2.62 -5.36
CA LEU A 41 35.29 1.78 -5.49
C LEU A 41 35.54 0.29 -5.20
N PRO A 42 36.58 -0.38 -5.75
CA PRO A 42 36.84 -1.78 -5.42
C PRO A 42 37.30 -1.96 -3.97
N ARG A 43 38.04 -1.00 -3.38
CA ARG A 43 38.41 -1.05 -1.96
C ARG A 43 37.19 -0.98 -1.04
N THR A 44 36.29 -0.03 -1.27
CA THR A 44 35.09 0.14 -0.45
C THR A 44 34.13 -1.03 -0.60
N VAL A 45 34.00 -1.59 -1.82
CA VAL A 45 33.22 -2.81 -2.03
C VAL A 45 33.87 -4.00 -1.34
N MET A 46 35.20 -4.16 -1.43
CA MET A 46 35.92 -5.24 -0.78
C MET A 46 35.81 -5.16 0.75
N GLU A 47 35.98 -3.97 1.33
CA GLU A 47 35.80 -3.71 2.76
C GLU A 47 34.35 -3.91 3.21
N SER A 48 33.38 -3.53 2.38
CA SER A 48 31.95 -3.75 2.62
C SER A 48 31.59 -5.25 2.57
N THR A 49 32.17 -6.00 1.62
CA THR A 49 31.99 -7.46 1.54
C THR A 49 32.63 -8.18 2.72
N ASP A 50 33.81 -7.76 3.16
CA ASP A 50 34.51 -8.34 4.31
C ASP A 50 33.79 -8.00 5.63
N SER A 51 33.21 -6.80 5.73
CA SER A 51 32.41 -6.38 6.87
C SER A 51 31.08 -7.12 6.94
N ALA A 52 30.41 -7.34 5.80
CA ALA A 52 29.21 -8.16 5.70
C ALA A 52 29.50 -9.64 6.02
N LEU A 53 30.64 -10.17 5.57
CA LEU A 53 31.07 -11.55 5.88
C LEU A 53 31.40 -11.73 7.37
N ARG A 54 32.09 -10.77 8.01
CA ARG A 54 32.33 -10.81 9.45
C ARG A 54 31.02 -10.66 10.24
N SER A 55 30.13 -9.76 9.82
CA SER A 55 28.81 -9.56 10.44
C SER A 55 27.93 -10.83 10.36
N ALA A 56 27.93 -11.50 9.20
CA ALA A 56 27.23 -12.77 9.02
C ALA A 56 27.84 -13.87 9.92
N ARG A 57 29.17 -13.94 10.04
CA ARG A 57 29.85 -14.91 10.92
C ARG A 57 29.61 -14.63 12.41
N THR A 58 29.55 -13.37 12.84
CA THR A 58 29.22 -13.01 14.24
C THR A 58 27.77 -13.32 14.58
N LEU A 59 26.83 -13.09 13.65
CA LEU A 59 25.42 -13.50 13.79
C LEU A 59 25.29 -15.02 13.90
N GLN A 60 26.05 -15.78 13.11
CA GLN A 60 26.10 -17.24 13.24
C GLN A 60 26.70 -17.69 14.57
N HIS A 61 27.76 -17.03 15.06
CA HIS A 61 28.38 -17.40 16.32
C HIS A 61 27.51 -17.05 17.54
N SER A 62 26.82 -15.89 17.52
CA SER A 62 25.82 -15.49 18.53
C SER A 62 24.57 -16.36 18.47
N SER A 63 24.11 -16.76 17.28
CA SER A 63 22.98 -17.69 17.11
C SER A 63 23.34 -19.10 17.62
N SER A 64 24.59 -19.54 17.46
CA SER A 64 25.01 -20.87 17.88
C SER A 64 24.94 -21.13 19.39
N THR A 65 25.14 -20.12 20.24
CA THR A 65 25.04 -20.27 21.70
C THR A 65 23.57 -20.35 22.14
N HIS A 66 22.68 -19.57 21.53
CA HIS A 66 21.23 -19.68 21.73
C HIS A 66 20.67 -21.02 21.20
N LEU A 67 21.19 -21.51 20.08
CA LEU A 67 20.84 -22.83 19.54
C LEU A 67 21.39 -23.98 20.38
N ARG A 68 22.56 -23.83 21.02
CA ARG A 68 23.11 -24.82 21.96
C ARG A 68 22.30 -24.88 23.25
N ASN A 69 21.96 -23.73 23.85
CA ASN A 69 21.06 -23.69 25.01
C ASN A 69 19.67 -24.27 24.68
N LEU A 70 19.15 -24.00 23.48
CA LEU A 70 17.90 -24.61 23.03
C LEU A 70 18.03 -26.14 22.90
N ARG A 71 19.17 -26.64 22.40
CA ARG A 71 19.44 -28.09 22.33
C ARG A 71 19.48 -28.75 23.70
N ASP A 72 19.96 -28.06 24.72
CA ASP A 72 19.99 -28.58 26.10
C ASP A 72 18.61 -28.51 26.77
N LEU A 73 17.75 -27.57 26.35
CA LEU A 73 16.34 -27.49 26.78
C LEU A 73 15.41 -28.46 26.04
N ILE A 74 15.77 -28.92 24.83
CA ILE A 74 14.99 -29.93 24.09
C ILE A 74 14.75 -31.21 24.91
N PRO A 75 15.75 -31.85 25.56
CA PRO A 75 15.51 -33.06 26.35
C PRO A 75 14.66 -32.81 27.60
N GLU A 76 14.74 -31.61 28.21
CA GLU A 76 13.93 -31.24 29.36
C GLU A 76 12.48 -30.92 28.98
N ILE A 77 12.27 -30.15 27.91
CA ILE A 77 10.94 -29.92 27.35
C ILE A 77 10.36 -31.25 26.88
N LYS A 78 11.16 -32.13 26.29
CA LYS A 78 10.71 -33.45 25.85
C LYS A 78 10.33 -34.34 27.02
N SER A 79 11.06 -34.34 28.14
CA SER A 79 10.72 -35.16 29.31
C SER A 79 9.48 -34.63 30.03
N GLN A 80 9.39 -33.31 30.21
CA GLN A 80 8.22 -32.65 30.79
C GLN A 80 6.98 -32.86 29.91
N TYR A 81 7.13 -32.67 28.60
CA TYR A 81 6.08 -32.96 27.63
C TYR A 81 5.67 -34.43 27.68
N LYS A 82 6.62 -35.36 27.77
CA LYS A 82 6.34 -36.80 27.82
C LYS A 82 5.52 -37.22 29.04
N ILE A 83 5.72 -36.60 30.21
CA ILE A 83 4.90 -36.87 31.41
C ILE A 83 3.45 -36.42 31.19
N TYR A 84 3.25 -35.24 30.59
CA TYR A 84 1.91 -34.74 30.26
C TYR A 84 1.27 -35.52 29.11
N GLU A 85 2.06 -35.95 28.15
CA GLU A 85 1.66 -36.76 27.00
C GLU A 85 1.19 -38.15 27.46
N ASP A 86 1.97 -38.81 28.32
CA ASP A 86 1.62 -40.12 28.87
C ASP A 86 0.34 -40.02 29.73
N ALA A 87 0.22 -39.01 30.61
CA ALA A 87 -0.98 -38.81 31.42
C ALA A 87 -2.22 -38.41 30.60
N PHE A 88 -2.02 -37.74 29.46
CA PHE A 88 -3.08 -37.42 28.52
C PHE A 88 -3.54 -38.68 27.79
N PHE A 89 -2.60 -39.48 27.26
CA PHE A 89 -2.94 -40.71 26.55
C PHE A 89 -3.57 -41.76 27.47
N THR A 90 -3.12 -41.89 28.72
CA THR A 90 -3.77 -42.83 29.67
C THR A 90 -5.21 -42.42 29.97
N LYS A 91 -5.49 -41.11 30.11
CA LYS A 91 -6.87 -40.61 30.29
C LYS A 91 -7.72 -40.80 29.05
N VAL A 92 -7.14 -40.59 27.87
CA VAL A 92 -7.84 -40.83 26.59
C VAL A 92 -8.12 -42.32 26.42
N GLU A 93 -7.22 -43.22 26.81
CA GLU A 93 -7.45 -44.66 26.79
C GLU A 93 -8.53 -45.09 27.80
N ASP A 94 -8.49 -44.57 29.03
CA ASP A 94 -9.53 -44.82 30.04
C ASP A 94 -10.90 -44.28 29.58
N GLU A 95 -10.93 -43.08 29.00
CA GLU A 95 -12.14 -42.50 28.41
C GLU A 95 -12.58 -43.23 27.14
N LEU A 96 -11.67 -43.82 26.36
CA LEU A 96 -11.98 -44.63 25.18
C LEU A 96 -12.60 -45.97 25.58
N ILE A 97 -12.06 -46.62 26.63
CA ILE A 97 -12.64 -47.81 27.24
C ILE A 97 -14.06 -47.50 27.74
N LYS A 98 -14.26 -46.33 28.34
CA LYS A 98 -15.58 -45.83 28.78
C LYS A 98 -16.50 -45.42 27.62
N ALA A 99 -15.95 -44.86 26.54
CA ALA A 99 -16.70 -44.45 25.35
C ALA A 99 -17.14 -45.66 24.50
N LYS A 100 -16.47 -46.81 24.65
CA LYS A 100 -16.92 -48.10 24.12
C LYS A 100 -18.31 -48.49 24.64
N GLU A 101 -18.72 -47.98 25.81
CA GLU A 101 -20.05 -48.16 26.39
C GLU A 101 -21.11 -47.25 25.71
N HIS A 102 -20.67 -46.19 25.02
CA HIS A 102 -21.52 -45.24 24.28
C HIS A 102 -21.00 -45.00 22.85
N PRO A 103 -21.09 -46.01 21.95
CA PRO A 103 -20.48 -45.99 20.62
C PRO A 103 -20.95 -44.82 19.73
N ALA A 104 -22.19 -44.36 19.91
CA ALA A 104 -22.72 -43.22 19.18
C ALA A 104 -22.05 -41.88 19.55
N LEU A 105 -21.73 -41.68 20.84
CA LEU A 105 -21.07 -40.48 21.33
C LEU A 105 -19.59 -40.45 20.91
N ALA A 106 -18.91 -41.59 21.03
CA ALA A 106 -17.53 -41.78 20.60
C ALA A 106 -17.35 -41.49 19.09
N ALA A 107 -18.26 -42.00 18.26
CA ALA A 107 -18.26 -41.75 16.83
C ALA A 107 -18.40 -40.25 16.51
N GLY A 108 -19.29 -39.53 17.19
CA GLY A 108 -19.46 -38.09 16.99
C GLY A 108 -18.22 -37.27 17.37
N VAL A 109 -17.59 -37.59 18.51
CA VAL A 109 -16.35 -36.93 18.96
C VAL A 109 -15.19 -37.23 18.00
N ALA A 110 -15.04 -38.48 17.57
CA ALA A 110 -14.02 -38.86 16.60
C ALA A 110 -14.21 -38.18 15.23
N PHE A 111 -15.45 -38.04 14.76
CA PHE A 111 -15.75 -37.33 13.51
C PHE A 111 -15.43 -35.83 13.60
N THR A 112 -15.82 -35.16 14.69
CA THR A 112 -15.56 -33.73 14.87
C THR A 112 -14.06 -33.43 15.06
N ALA A 113 -13.35 -34.25 15.86
CA ALA A 113 -11.90 -34.17 16.00
C ALA A 113 -11.19 -34.48 14.67
N GLY A 114 -11.65 -35.49 13.93
CA GLY A 114 -11.12 -35.86 12.62
C GLY A 114 -11.28 -34.74 11.59
N LEU A 115 -12.44 -34.07 11.55
CA LEU A 115 -12.66 -32.93 10.66
C LEU A 115 -11.70 -31.76 10.98
N LEU A 116 -11.38 -31.56 12.26
CA LEU A 116 -10.49 -30.47 12.69
C LEU A 116 -9.01 -30.77 12.41
N LEU A 117 -8.59 -32.04 12.53
CA LEU A 117 -7.21 -32.49 12.30
C LEU A 117 -6.86 -32.65 10.81
N MET A 118 -7.84 -32.99 9.96
CA MET A 118 -7.63 -33.17 8.53
C MET A 118 -7.23 -31.84 7.84
N ARG A 119 -6.14 -31.87 7.04
CA ARG A 119 -5.57 -30.67 6.38
C ARG A 119 -6.54 -29.95 5.43
N GLY A 120 -7.40 -30.69 4.73
CA GLY A 120 -8.36 -30.13 3.76
C GLY A 120 -9.53 -29.39 4.44
N PRO A 121 -10.32 -30.08 5.28
CA PRO A 121 -11.45 -29.48 5.99
C PRO A 121 -11.03 -28.33 6.92
N ARG A 122 -9.85 -28.39 7.54
CA ARG A 122 -9.30 -27.24 8.30
C ARG A 122 -9.17 -25.98 7.44
N ARG A 123 -8.65 -26.09 6.21
CA ARG A 123 -8.53 -24.97 5.27
C ARG A 123 -9.91 -24.48 4.80
N PHE A 124 -10.85 -25.40 4.63
CA PHE A 124 -12.23 -25.09 4.27
C PHE A 124 -12.94 -24.32 5.37
N LEU A 125 -12.87 -24.79 6.63
CA LEU A 125 -13.40 -24.11 7.79
C LEU A 125 -12.76 -22.72 7.95
N TYR A 126 -11.43 -22.61 7.82
CA TYR A 126 -10.74 -21.32 7.91
C TYR A 126 -11.21 -20.31 6.86
N ARG A 127 -11.43 -20.76 5.61
CA ARG A 127 -11.95 -19.89 4.54
C ARG A 127 -13.42 -19.52 4.74
N GLN A 128 -14.22 -20.43 5.28
CA GLN A 128 -15.66 -20.24 5.41
C GLN A 128 -16.08 -19.48 6.67
N THR A 129 -15.35 -19.65 7.79
CA THR A 129 -15.69 -19.02 9.07
C THR A 129 -14.96 -17.69 9.26
N LEU A 130 -13.65 -17.61 8.99
CA LEU A 130 -12.87 -16.39 9.24
C LEU A 130 -13.11 -15.27 8.24
N GLY A 131 -13.55 -15.58 7.02
CA GLY A 131 -14.03 -14.56 6.09
C GLY A 131 -15.28 -13.82 6.58
N ARG A 132 -16.10 -14.44 7.44
CA ARG A 132 -17.29 -13.81 8.02
C ARG A 132 -17.00 -12.97 9.27
N PHE A 133 -15.86 -13.16 9.93
CA PHE A 133 -15.47 -12.44 11.14
C PHE A 133 -14.76 -11.10 10.87
N GLN A 134 -14.79 -10.56 9.64
CA GLN A 134 -14.47 -9.15 9.45
C GLN A 134 -15.46 -8.31 10.27
N SER A 135 -14.95 -7.57 11.25
CA SER A 135 -15.77 -6.75 12.13
C SER A 135 -16.66 -5.82 11.30
N GLU A 136 -17.87 -5.56 11.81
CA GLU A 136 -18.79 -4.63 11.16
C GLU A 136 -18.13 -3.25 10.97
N GLU A 137 -17.30 -2.86 11.94
CA GLU A 137 -16.45 -1.66 11.88
C GLU A 137 -15.47 -1.69 10.70
N ALA A 138 -14.79 -2.81 10.43
CA ALA A 138 -13.86 -2.90 9.29
C ALA A 138 -14.59 -2.79 7.94
N LYS A 139 -15.80 -3.34 7.83
CA LYS A 139 -16.64 -3.19 6.63
C LYS A 139 -17.13 -1.76 6.46
N PHE A 140 -17.50 -1.10 7.55
CA PHE A 140 -17.93 0.28 7.55
C PHE A 140 -16.79 1.24 7.18
N VAL A 141 -15.62 1.09 7.79
CA VAL A 141 -14.40 1.86 7.46
C VAL A 141 -13.99 1.64 6.00
N GLY A 142 -14.11 0.41 5.51
CA GLY A 142 -13.89 0.10 4.09
C GLY A 142 -14.88 0.82 3.16
N ALA A 143 -16.17 0.82 3.52
CA ALA A 143 -17.21 1.53 2.78
C ALA A 143 -16.98 3.05 2.79
N GLU A 144 -16.65 3.64 3.93
CA GLU A 144 -16.34 5.07 4.04
C GLU A 144 -15.17 5.48 3.15
N LYS A 145 -14.10 4.67 3.12
CA LYS A 145 -12.95 4.93 2.26
C LYS A 145 -13.36 4.92 0.78
N ASN A 146 -14.16 3.94 0.37
CA ASN A 146 -14.64 3.83 -1.00
C ASN A 146 -15.55 5.01 -1.39
N VAL A 147 -16.41 5.49 -0.48
CA VAL A 147 -17.24 6.69 -0.70
C VAL A 147 -16.35 7.93 -0.85
N LYS A 148 -15.35 8.11 0.01
CA LYS A 148 -14.40 9.24 -0.08
C LYS A 148 -13.63 9.24 -1.40
N GLU A 149 -13.13 8.07 -1.83
CA GLU A 149 -12.44 7.92 -3.10
C GLU A 149 -13.36 8.22 -4.29
N LEU A 150 -14.60 7.74 -4.23
CA LEU A 150 -15.60 8.00 -5.27
C LEU A 150 -15.93 9.49 -5.38
N ASN A 151 -16.11 10.20 -4.25
CA ASN A 151 -16.39 11.64 -4.26
C ASN A 151 -15.24 12.43 -4.90
N LEU A 152 -13.98 12.10 -4.60
CA LEU A 152 -12.82 12.71 -5.25
C LEU A 152 -12.82 12.48 -6.77
N SER A 153 -13.11 11.25 -7.20
CA SER A 153 -13.19 10.89 -8.62
C SER A 153 -14.30 11.64 -9.35
N VAL A 154 -15.49 11.72 -8.74
CA VAL A 154 -16.65 12.46 -9.28
C VAL A 154 -16.32 13.95 -9.42
N ASP A 155 -15.63 14.55 -8.46
CA ASP A 155 -15.25 15.96 -8.53
C ASP A 155 -14.19 16.25 -9.59
N LEU A 156 -13.22 15.35 -9.78
CA LEU A 156 -12.28 15.43 -10.90
C LEU A 156 -13.02 15.33 -12.23
N MET A 157 -13.93 14.36 -12.37
CA MET A 157 -14.74 14.17 -13.57
C MET A 157 -15.62 15.40 -13.87
N LYS A 158 -16.21 16.05 -12.86
CA LYS A 158 -16.96 17.31 -13.02
C LYS A 158 -16.06 18.43 -13.57
N LYS A 159 -14.83 18.56 -13.05
CA LYS A 159 -13.87 19.57 -13.50
C LYS A 159 -13.42 19.30 -14.93
N GLU A 160 -13.09 18.06 -15.26
CA GLU A 160 -12.68 17.66 -16.62
C GLU A 160 -13.82 17.82 -17.63
N SER A 161 -15.04 17.41 -17.27
CA SER A 161 -16.23 17.59 -18.11
C SER A 161 -16.50 19.06 -18.42
N LYS A 162 -16.32 19.95 -17.44
CA LYS A 162 -16.45 21.40 -17.66
C LYS A 162 -15.41 21.91 -18.66
N LYS A 163 -14.14 21.53 -18.50
CA LYS A 163 -13.06 21.90 -19.44
C LYS A 163 -13.33 21.38 -20.86
N LEU A 164 -13.83 20.15 -20.99
CA LEU A 164 -14.17 19.57 -22.28
C LEU A 164 -15.32 20.32 -22.95
N LEU A 165 -16.36 20.70 -22.22
CA LEU A 165 -17.45 21.51 -22.77
C LEU A 165 -16.99 22.90 -23.21
N GLU A 166 -16.11 23.55 -22.45
CA GLU A 166 -15.53 24.85 -22.83
C GLU A 166 -14.70 24.73 -24.12
N ARG A 167 -13.88 23.68 -24.24
CA ARG A 167 -13.11 23.40 -25.46
C ARG A 167 -14.01 23.06 -26.65
N ALA A 168 -15.05 22.26 -26.44
CA ALA A 168 -16.00 21.91 -27.49
C ALA A 168 -16.76 23.14 -27.98
N ALA A 169 -17.20 24.03 -27.08
CA ALA A 169 -17.87 25.28 -27.45
C ALA A 169 -16.95 26.24 -28.21
N LEU A 170 -15.68 26.32 -27.84
CA LEU A 170 -14.69 27.11 -28.57
C LEU A 170 -14.45 26.53 -29.98
N ALA A 171 -14.26 25.22 -30.08
CA ALA A 171 -14.09 24.54 -31.36
C ALA A 171 -15.32 24.71 -32.28
N GLU A 172 -16.53 24.64 -31.71
CA GLU A 172 -17.78 24.90 -32.44
C GLU A 172 -17.79 26.33 -33.03
N LYS A 173 -17.43 27.33 -32.22
CA LYS A 173 -17.35 28.72 -32.68
C LYS A 173 -16.33 28.91 -33.80
N ASP A 174 -15.14 28.31 -33.66
CA ASP A 174 -14.09 28.39 -34.67
C ASP A 174 -14.49 27.68 -35.97
N MET A 175 -15.19 26.55 -35.88
CA MET A 175 -15.70 25.81 -37.03
C MET A 175 -16.80 26.57 -37.77
N ILE A 176 -17.73 27.20 -37.04
CA ILE A 176 -18.76 28.07 -37.64
C ILE A 176 -18.10 29.25 -38.37
N ARG A 177 -17.08 29.88 -37.76
CA ARG A 177 -16.32 30.96 -38.40
C ARG A 177 -15.64 30.47 -39.67
N GLY A 178 -14.91 29.35 -39.63
CA GLY A 178 -14.24 28.79 -40.79
C GLY A 178 -15.21 28.40 -41.92
N ASN A 179 -16.40 27.89 -41.58
CA ASN A 179 -17.45 27.61 -42.57
C ASN A 179 -17.97 28.90 -43.23
N SER A 180 -18.14 30.00 -42.46
CA SER A 180 -18.52 31.30 -43.03
C SER A 180 -17.45 31.84 -43.98
N GLU A 181 -16.16 31.71 -43.65
CA GLU A 181 -15.05 32.10 -44.52
C GLU A 181 -15.04 31.26 -45.81
N LEU A 182 -15.25 29.94 -45.72
CA LEU A 182 -15.38 29.07 -46.89
C LEU A 182 -16.56 29.45 -47.78
N LYS A 183 -17.64 30.00 -47.21
CA LYS A 183 -18.82 30.48 -47.94
C LYS A 183 -18.57 31.72 -48.80
N GLU A 184 -17.58 32.53 -48.45
CA GLU A 184 -17.21 33.74 -49.20
C GLU A 184 -16.31 33.42 -50.40
N ILE A 185 -15.59 32.30 -50.39
CA ILE A 185 -14.65 31.91 -51.47
C ILE A 185 -15.39 31.26 -52.65
N PRO A 186 -15.37 31.81 -53.87
CA PRO A 186 -15.97 31.18 -55.05
C PRO A 186 -15.08 30.06 -55.62
N GLY A 187 -15.67 28.93 -56.06
CA GLY A 187 -14.95 27.84 -56.75
C GLY A 187 -15.54 26.45 -56.52
N ARG A 188 -15.33 25.50 -57.45
CA ARG A 188 -15.83 24.11 -57.33
C ARG A 188 -15.18 23.36 -56.16
N ASP A 189 -13.89 23.57 -55.92
CA ASP A 189 -13.18 22.93 -54.80
C ASP A 189 -13.66 23.49 -53.45
N ALA A 190 -13.98 24.79 -53.40
CA ALA A 190 -14.60 25.40 -52.23
C ALA A 190 -15.99 24.81 -51.93
N LEU A 191 -16.79 24.48 -52.94
CA LEU A 191 -18.09 23.81 -52.74
C LEU A 191 -17.95 22.40 -52.15
N LYS A 192 -16.93 21.64 -52.59
CA LYS A 192 -16.65 20.30 -52.04
C LYS A 192 -16.20 20.37 -50.59
N LEU A 193 -15.30 21.30 -50.26
CA LEU A 193 -14.85 21.53 -48.89
C LEU A 193 -15.97 22.03 -47.96
N ARG A 194 -16.91 22.84 -48.47
CA ARG A 194 -18.11 23.25 -47.71
C ARG A 194 -19.00 22.07 -47.34
N ALA A 195 -19.22 21.13 -48.26
CA ALA A 195 -20.04 19.95 -47.99
C ALA A 195 -19.42 19.10 -46.88
N GLU A 196 -18.11 18.85 -46.96
CA GLU A 196 -17.36 18.12 -45.92
C GLU A 196 -17.37 18.87 -44.57
N ALA A 197 -17.19 20.20 -44.57
CA ALA A 197 -17.26 21.01 -43.36
C ALA A 197 -18.65 20.98 -42.70
N ILE A 198 -19.74 20.88 -43.48
CA ILE A 198 -21.10 20.74 -42.96
C ILE A 198 -21.29 19.37 -42.29
N ASP A 199 -20.78 18.29 -42.90
CA ASP A 199 -20.85 16.95 -42.32
C ASP A 199 -20.08 16.87 -41.00
N ILE A 200 -18.84 17.39 -40.98
CA ILE A 200 -18.04 17.49 -39.74
C ILE A 200 -18.78 18.34 -38.69
N SER A 201 -19.43 19.42 -39.09
CA SER A 201 -20.21 20.26 -38.17
C SER A 201 -21.40 19.52 -37.56
N ASN A 202 -22.09 18.70 -38.34
CA ASN A 202 -23.19 17.89 -37.84
C ASN A 202 -22.70 16.83 -36.85
N ASP A 203 -21.56 16.20 -37.13
CA ASP A 203 -20.93 15.24 -36.23
C ASP A 203 -20.53 15.87 -34.90
N VAL A 204 -19.87 17.05 -34.94
CA VAL A 204 -19.48 17.81 -33.75
C VAL A 204 -20.71 18.22 -32.93
N ALA A 205 -21.78 18.67 -33.59
CA ALA A 205 -23.04 19.00 -32.92
C ALA A 205 -23.64 17.76 -32.23
N SER A 206 -23.64 16.60 -32.90
CA SER A 206 -24.14 15.34 -32.31
C SER A 206 -23.33 14.93 -31.08
N MET A 207 -22.00 14.98 -31.14
CA MET A 207 -21.10 14.64 -30.03
C MET A 207 -21.29 15.60 -28.84
N SER A 208 -21.42 16.89 -29.11
CA SER A 208 -21.66 17.90 -28.06
C SER A 208 -22.99 17.63 -27.34
N SER A 209 -24.02 17.22 -28.07
CA SER A 209 -25.34 16.91 -27.51
C SER A 209 -25.28 15.66 -26.63
N LEU A 210 -24.54 14.63 -27.05
CA LEU A 210 -24.35 13.40 -26.28
C LEU A 210 -23.62 13.68 -24.96
N LEU A 211 -22.55 14.47 -24.99
CA LEU A 211 -21.81 14.87 -23.78
C LEU A 211 -22.69 15.66 -22.81
N ARG A 212 -23.51 16.58 -23.32
CA ARG A 212 -24.50 17.32 -22.51
C ARG A 212 -25.51 16.37 -21.88
N GLN A 213 -26.03 15.40 -22.63
CA GLN A 213 -27.00 14.43 -22.14
C GLN A 213 -26.40 13.51 -21.07
N GLN A 214 -25.17 13.00 -21.29
CA GLN A 214 -24.45 12.21 -20.30
C GLN A 214 -24.24 12.99 -19.00
N ARG A 215 -23.84 14.27 -19.09
CA ARG A 215 -23.67 15.14 -17.92
C ARG A 215 -24.98 15.32 -17.13
N ILE A 216 -26.10 15.56 -17.82
CA ILE A 216 -27.41 15.70 -17.17
C ILE A 216 -27.82 14.39 -16.49
N ALA A 217 -27.64 13.25 -17.16
CA ALA A 217 -27.94 11.94 -16.61
C ALA A 217 -27.08 11.62 -15.38
N LEU A 218 -25.77 11.94 -15.41
CA LEU A 218 -24.87 11.78 -14.28
C LEU A 218 -25.26 12.68 -13.11
N ASN A 219 -25.53 13.97 -13.35
CA ASN A 219 -25.99 14.89 -12.31
C ASN A 219 -27.30 14.42 -11.67
N LYS A 220 -28.24 13.91 -12.48
CA LYS A 220 -29.49 13.34 -11.97
C LYS A 220 -29.25 12.13 -11.06
N ARG A 221 -28.28 11.27 -11.41
CA ARG A 221 -27.89 10.13 -10.55
C ARG A 221 -27.21 10.60 -9.27
N ILE A 222 -26.34 11.60 -9.34
CA ILE A 222 -25.68 12.19 -8.17
C ILE A 222 -26.72 12.75 -7.18
N VAL A 223 -27.69 13.52 -7.66
CA VAL A 223 -28.76 14.06 -6.81
C VAL A 223 -29.58 12.94 -6.16
N LYS A 224 -29.91 11.89 -6.92
CA LYS A 224 -30.63 10.73 -6.37
C LYS A 224 -29.82 10.00 -5.30
N ILE A 225 -28.49 9.95 -5.40
CA ILE A 225 -27.61 9.36 -4.39
C ILE A 225 -27.55 10.25 -3.15
N SER A 226 -27.50 11.57 -3.31
CA SER A 226 -27.54 12.50 -2.17
C SER A 226 -28.86 12.43 -1.39
N ASP A 227 -29.98 12.24 -2.09
CA ASP A 227 -31.30 12.09 -1.47
C ASP A 227 -31.43 10.80 -0.64
N LEU A 228 -30.57 9.81 -0.88
CA LEU A 228 -30.50 8.56 -0.10
C LEU A 228 -29.64 8.71 1.17
N GLY A 229 -29.25 9.93 1.54
CA GLY A 229 -28.49 10.21 2.76
C GLY A 229 -26.99 9.97 2.64
N VAL A 230 -26.48 9.75 1.42
CA VAL A 230 -25.03 9.66 1.15
C VAL A 230 -24.53 11.04 0.73
N PRO A 231 -23.76 11.77 1.55
CA PRO A 231 -23.18 13.05 1.14
C PRO A 231 -22.20 12.82 -0.02
N VAL A 232 -22.52 13.38 -1.19
CA VAL A 232 -21.67 13.38 -2.40
C VAL A 232 -20.80 14.63 -2.44
#